data_AF-A0A8S3Z5A4-F1
#
_entry.id   AF-A0A8S3Z5A4-F1
#
_cell.length_a   1.000
_cell.length_b   1.000
_cell.length_c   1.000
_cell.angle_alpha   90.00
_cell.angle_beta   90.00
_cell.angle_gamma   90.00
#
_symmetry.space_group_name_H-M   'P 1'
#
loop_
_entity.id
_entity.type
_entity.pdbx_description
1 polymer ?
#
loop_
_entity_poly.entity_id
_entity_poly.type
_entity_poly.pdbx_seq_one_letter_code
_entity_poly.pdbx_strand_id
1 'polypeptide(L)'
;MLSAVVLIQNLRWLVPTSFMLGAAPAYISVWFLWRLMTAVLPRWLYVKGDDFMFSTYHRNLLFYFETLTGVELLFYGDLSAVQELQDGENCLYMSNHQTTMDWVLASCVAVRRGSLGRVRYVLKDGLKFLPFYGVYLGL
;
A
#
# COMPACT_ATOMS: atom_id res chain seq x y z
N MET A 1 0.72 -21.65 30.69
CA MET A 1 1.76 -20.74 30.15
C MET A 1 1.87 -20.82 28.64
N LEU A 2 1.95 -22.00 28.03
CA LEU A 2 1.99 -22.18 26.56
C LEU A 2 0.81 -21.50 25.84
N SER A 3 -0.42 -21.65 26.34
CA SER A 3 -1.61 -21.06 25.74
C SER A 3 -1.61 -19.53 25.74
N ALA A 4 -1.06 -18.90 26.79
CA ALA A 4 -0.95 -17.44 26.86
C ALA A 4 0.08 -16.91 25.86
N VAL A 5 1.20 -17.61 25.69
CA VAL A 5 2.23 -17.25 24.69
C VAL A 5 1.67 -17.36 23.27
N VAL A 6 0.96 -18.45 22.95
CA VAL A 6 0.30 -18.62 21.64
C VAL A 6 -0.74 -17.53 21.41
N LEU A 7 -1.55 -17.18 22.41
CA LEU A 7 -2.53 -16.09 22.29
C LEU A 7 -1.85 -14.74 22.01
N ILE A 8 -0.76 -14.42 22.72
CA ILE A 8 0.00 -13.19 22.51
C ILE A 8 0.62 -13.16 21.10
N GLN A 9 1.14 -14.27 20.62
CA GLN A 9 1.67 -14.37 19.25
C GLN A 9 0.57 -14.17 18.20
N ASN A 10 -0.62 -14.70 18.43
CA ASN A 10 -1.78 -14.51 17.55
C ASN A 10 -2.33 -13.08 17.57
N LEU A 11 -1.89 -12.22 18.48
CA LEU A 11 -2.28 -10.81 18.55
C LEU A 11 -1.27 -9.86 17.89
N ARG A 12 -0.17 -10.38 17.34
CA ARG A 12 0.89 -9.55 16.72
C ARG A 12 0.39 -8.69 15.56
N TRP A 13 -0.69 -9.09 14.88
CA TRP A 13 -1.34 -8.30 13.81
C TRP A 13 -2.04 -7.04 14.33
N LEU A 14 -2.34 -6.94 15.64
CA LEU A 14 -2.96 -5.74 16.20
C LEU A 14 -2.04 -4.53 16.08
N VAL A 15 -0.73 -4.72 16.23
CA VAL A 15 0.25 -3.63 16.15
C VAL A 15 0.23 -2.93 14.79
N PRO A 16 0.42 -3.64 13.64
CA PRO A 16 0.35 -3.01 12.33
C PRO A 16 -1.04 -2.43 12.04
N THR A 17 -2.11 -3.15 12.39
CA THR A 17 -3.48 -2.69 12.14
C THR A 17 -3.77 -1.40 12.88
N SER A 18 -3.39 -1.31 14.15
CA SER A 18 -3.61 -0.14 15.00
C SER A 18 -2.79 1.05 14.49
N PHE A 19 -1.53 0.82 14.10
CA PHE A 19 -0.71 1.87 13.53
C PHE A 19 -1.29 2.40 12.21
N MET A 20 -1.68 1.51 11.29
CA MET A 20 -2.21 1.90 10.00
C MET A 20 -3.54 2.64 10.09
N LEU A 21 -4.47 2.13 10.90
CA LEU A 21 -5.75 2.78 11.16
C LEU A 21 -5.56 4.11 11.90
N GLY A 22 -4.63 4.16 12.87
CA GLY A 22 -4.32 5.38 13.61
C GLY A 22 -3.64 6.46 12.77
N ALA A 23 -2.83 6.06 11.79
CA ALA A 23 -2.17 7.00 10.87
C ALA A 23 -3.11 7.52 9.77
N ALA A 24 -4.13 6.75 9.38
CA ALA A 24 -5.01 7.08 8.24
C ALA A 24 -5.65 8.49 8.34
N PRO A 25 -6.21 8.94 9.49
CA PRO A 25 -6.76 10.30 9.60
C PRO A 25 -5.74 11.40 9.32
N ALA A 26 -4.50 11.24 9.78
CA ALA A 26 -3.43 12.21 9.55
C ALA A 26 -3.07 12.27 8.06
N TYR A 27 -2.88 11.10 7.42
CA TYR A 27 -2.59 11.03 5.98
C TYR A 27 -3.70 11.63 5.12
N ILE A 28 -4.96 11.33 5.42
CA ILE A 28 -6.11 11.92 4.70
C ILE A 28 -6.17 13.43 4.89
N SER A 29 -5.89 13.93 6.10
CA SER A 29 -5.91 15.37 6.37
C SER A 29 -4.83 16.10 5.56
N VAL A 30 -3.61 15.55 5.53
CA VAL A 30 -2.50 16.10 4.74
C VAL A 30 -2.80 16.01 3.25
N TRP A 31 -3.34 14.88 2.78
CA TRP A 31 -3.76 14.72 1.38
C TRP A 31 -4.85 15.71 0.98
N PHE A 32 -5.85 15.91 1.83
CA PHE A 32 -6.95 16.84 1.55
C PHE A 32 -6.41 18.28 1.45
N LEU A 33 -5.53 18.68 2.38
CA LEU A 33 -4.85 19.97 2.32
C LEU A 33 -4.02 20.10 1.03
N TRP A 34 -3.26 19.07 0.66
CA TRP A 34 -2.48 19.06 -0.58
C TRP A 34 -3.38 19.20 -1.81
N ARG A 35 -4.51 18.47 -1.87
CA ARG A 35 -5.50 18.56 -2.95
C ARG A 35 -6.07 19.96 -3.07
N LEU A 36 -6.37 20.62 -1.95
CA LEU A 36 -6.85 22.02 -1.95
C LEU A 36 -5.78 23.00 -2.43
N MET A 37 -4.56 22.91 -1.90
CA MET A 37 -3.46 23.81 -2.27
C MET A 37 -3.06 23.67 -3.74
N THR A 38 -3.11 22.45 -4.27
CA THR A 38 -2.75 22.16 -5.67
C THR A 38 -3.91 22.31 -6.65
N ALA A 39 -5.12 22.62 -6.19
CA ALA A 39 -6.30 22.76 -7.06
C ALA A 39 -6.13 23.87 -8.11
N VAL A 40 -5.34 24.89 -7.81
CA VAL A 40 -5.03 26.01 -8.72
C VAL A 40 -3.71 25.84 -9.46
N LEU A 41 -2.96 24.78 -9.18
CA LEU A 41 -1.64 24.51 -9.74
C LEU A 41 -1.74 23.48 -10.89
N PRO A 42 -0.68 23.33 -11.71
CA PRO A 42 -0.67 22.32 -12.76
C PRO A 42 -0.88 20.91 -12.20
N ARG A 43 -1.70 20.11 -12.90
CA ARG A 43 -2.10 18.75 -12.48
C ARG A 43 -0.93 17.84 -12.10
N TRP A 44 0.21 17.95 -12.78
CA TRP A 44 1.38 17.11 -12.51
C TRP A 44 1.93 17.31 -11.08
N LEU A 45 1.77 18.50 -10.51
CA LEU A 45 2.23 18.77 -9.15
C LEU A 45 1.36 18.05 -8.12
N TYR A 46 0.03 18.11 -8.31
CA TYR A 46 -0.91 17.31 -7.50
C TYR A 46 -0.54 15.83 -7.55
N VAL A 47 -0.41 15.27 -8.76
CA VAL A 47 -0.08 13.84 -8.98
C VAL A 47 1.23 13.47 -8.31
N LYS A 48 2.28 14.30 -8.45
CA LYS A 48 3.59 14.02 -7.84
C LYS A 48 3.51 13.98 -6.32
N GLY A 49 2.78 14.91 -5.70
CA GLY A 49 2.60 14.91 -4.25
C GLY A 49 1.70 13.77 -3.76
N ASP A 50 0.64 13.45 -4.51
CA ASP A 50 -0.24 12.31 -4.23
C ASP A 50 0.53 10.98 -4.29
N ASP A 51 1.28 10.74 -5.37
CA ASP A 51 2.16 9.57 -5.52
C ASP A 51 3.17 9.46 -4.36
N PHE A 52 3.73 10.59 -3.92
CA PHE A 52 4.66 10.63 -2.77
C PHE A 52 3.98 10.25 -1.46
N MET A 53 2.82 10.84 -1.15
CA MET A 53 2.06 10.54 0.07
C MET A 53 1.60 9.08 0.09
N PHE A 54 1.06 8.59 -1.04
CA PHE A 54 0.64 7.20 -1.21
C PHE A 54 1.79 6.24 -1.04
N SER A 55 2.93 6.52 -1.69
CA SER A 55 4.14 5.71 -1.55
C SER A 55 4.65 5.70 -0.11
N THR A 56 4.58 6.83 0.60
CA THR A 56 5.03 6.92 2.00
C THR A 56 4.13 6.11 2.93
N TYR A 57 2.81 6.22 2.74
CA TYR A 57 1.83 5.41 3.48
C TYR A 57 2.06 3.91 3.26
N HIS A 58 2.23 3.48 2.02
CA HIS A 58 2.46 2.07 1.69
C HIS A 58 3.83 1.58 2.13
N ARG A 59 4.89 2.40 2.10
CA ARG A 59 6.20 2.00 2.65
C ARG A 59 6.13 1.69 4.13
N ASN A 60 5.33 2.46 4.89
CA ASN A 60 5.09 2.15 6.30
C ASN A 60 4.38 0.79 6.44
N LEU A 61 3.28 0.56 5.72
CA LEU A 61 2.61 -0.75 5.66
C LEU A 61 3.61 -1.89 5.39
N LEU A 62 4.44 -1.75 4.35
CA LEU A 62 5.42 -2.76 3.97
C LEU A 62 6.49 -2.97 5.03
N PHE A 63 6.93 -1.92 5.73
CA PHE A 63 7.84 -2.05 6.87
C PHE A 63 7.23 -2.93 7.97
N TYR A 64 5.96 -2.72 8.32
CA TYR A 64 5.33 -3.61 9.30
C TYR A 64 5.20 -5.04 8.77
N PHE A 65 4.76 -5.19 7.51
CA PHE A 65 4.52 -6.48 6.91
C PHE A 65 5.81 -7.29 6.73
N GLU A 66 6.79 -6.78 5.99
CA GLU A 66 8.05 -7.50 5.71
C GLU A 66 8.94 -7.55 6.97
N THR A 67 9.17 -6.42 7.64
CA THR A 67 10.18 -6.33 8.70
C THR A 67 9.67 -6.79 10.06
N LEU A 68 8.49 -6.34 10.50
CA LEU A 68 8.05 -6.58 11.89
C LEU A 68 7.34 -7.91 12.08
N THR A 69 6.66 -8.43 11.06
CA THR A 69 6.12 -9.80 11.13
C THR A 69 7.19 -10.86 10.87
N GLY A 70 8.28 -10.50 10.19
CA GLY A 70 9.34 -11.43 9.78
C GLY A 70 8.92 -12.35 8.63
N VAL A 71 7.93 -11.95 7.84
CA VAL A 71 7.53 -12.68 6.63
C VAL A 71 8.67 -12.64 5.61
N GLU A 72 9.07 -13.82 5.16
CA GLU A 72 10.02 -13.97 4.07
C GLU A 72 9.27 -14.01 2.73
N LEU A 73 9.64 -13.10 1.82
CA LEU A 73 9.09 -13.05 0.46
C LEU A 73 10.03 -13.75 -0.52
N LEU A 74 9.56 -14.86 -1.06
CA LEU A 74 10.29 -15.64 -2.06
C LEU A 74 9.78 -15.30 -3.46
N PHE A 75 10.62 -14.67 -4.27
CA PHE A 75 10.33 -14.36 -5.68
C PHE A 75 11.07 -15.35 -6.58
N TYR A 76 10.36 -15.96 -7.52
CA TYR A 76 10.91 -16.91 -8.48
C TYR A 76 10.26 -16.72 -9.85
N GLY A 77 10.90 -17.24 -10.90
CA GLY A 77 10.50 -17.07 -12.30
C GLY A 77 11.56 -16.33 -13.11
N ASP A 78 11.13 -15.65 -14.16
CA ASP A 78 12.03 -14.86 -15.02
C ASP A 78 12.31 -13.47 -14.43
N LEU A 79 13.23 -13.43 -13.46
CA LEU A 79 13.64 -12.19 -12.79
C LEU A 79 14.43 -11.27 -13.74
N SER A 80 15.09 -11.83 -14.76
CA SER A 80 15.76 -11.09 -15.83
C SER A 80 14.76 -10.25 -16.61
N ALA A 81 13.65 -10.83 -17.05
CA ALA A 81 12.60 -10.09 -17.73
C ALA A 81 12.07 -8.93 -16.88
N VAL A 82 11.94 -9.11 -15.56
CA VAL A 82 11.51 -8.04 -14.66
C VAL A 82 12.54 -6.91 -14.59
N GLN A 83 13.84 -7.20 -14.65
CA GLN A 83 14.89 -6.19 -14.70
C GLN A 83 14.98 -5.49 -16.06
N GLU A 84 14.73 -6.22 -17.14
CA GLU A 84 14.76 -5.72 -18.53
C GLU A 84 13.58 -4.81 -18.88
N LEU A 85 12.47 -4.87 -18.13
CA LEU A 85 11.35 -3.94 -18.28
C LEU A 85 11.86 -2.49 -18.17
N GLN A 86 11.50 -1.68 -19.16
CA GLN A 86 11.89 -0.27 -19.16
C GLN A 86 11.27 0.47 -17.98
N ASP A 87 12.05 1.36 -17.37
CA ASP A 87 11.55 2.21 -16.30
C ASP A 87 10.43 3.12 -16.82
N GLY A 88 9.31 3.14 -16.08
CA GLY A 88 8.17 3.99 -16.39
C GLY A 88 7.12 3.36 -17.32
N GLU A 89 7.28 2.12 -17.75
CA GLU A 89 6.22 1.39 -18.45
C GLU A 89 5.05 1.05 -17.53
N ASN A 90 3.85 0.98 -18.11
CA ASN A 90 2.66 0.52 -17.42
C ASN A 90 2.62 -1.01 -17.43
N CYS A 91 2.25 -1.61 -16.30
CA CYS A 91 2.11 -3.05 -16.17
C CYS A 91 0.73 -3.41 -15.63
N LEU A 92 0.10 -4.42 -16.22
CA LEU A 92 -1.09 -5.05 -15.66
C LEU A 92 -0.65 -6.23 -14.78
N TYR A 93 -0.71 -6.03 -13.47
CA TYR A 93 -0.46 -7.11 -12.50
C TYR A 93 -1.71 -8.00 -12.37
N MET A 94 -1.58 -9.27 -12.74
CA MET A 94 -2.63 -10.27 -12.58
C MET A 94 -2.15 -11.38 -11.65
N SER A 95 -2.95 -11.68 -10.62
CA SER A 95 -2.71 -12.78 -9.69
C SER A 95 -4.02 -13.48 -9.37
N ASN A 96 -3.92 -14.68 -8.81
CA ASN A 96 -5.02 -15.23 -8.04
C ASN A 96 -5.29 -14.37 -6.78
N HIS A 97 -6.47 -14.54 -6.17
CA HIS A 97 -6.84 -13.88 -4.92
C HIS A 97 -7.14 -14.93 -3.85
N GLN A 98 -6.22 -15.12 -2.91
CA GLN A 98 -6.28 -16.12 -1.85
C GLN A 98 -6.55 -15.51 -0.48
N THR A 99 -6.11 -14.26 -0.24
CA THR A 99 -6.21 -13.62 1.07
C THR A 99 -6.55 -12.14 0.96
N THR A 100 -7.05 -11.57 2.05
CA THR A 100 -7.26 -10.11 2.15
C THR A 100 -5.96 -9.30 2.13
N MET A 101 -4.79 -9.94 2.17
CA MET A 101 -3.47 -9.31 2.17
C MET A 101 -2.81 -9.30 0.79
N ASP A 102 -3.44 -9.86 -0.25
CA ASP A 102 -2.80 -9.99 -1.57
C ASP A 102 -2.46 -8.64 -2.22
N TRP A 103 -3.20 -7.58 -1.90
CA TRP A 103 -2.88 -6.22 -2.34
C TRP A 103 -1.55 -5.70 -1.75
N VAL A 104 -1.15 -6.20 -0.58
CA VAL A 104 0.16 -5.92 0.01
C VAL A 104 1.25 -6.61 -0.79
N LEU A 105 1.03 -7.84 -1.28
CA LEU A 105 2.00 -8.52 -2.16
C LEU A 105 2.22 -7.76 -3.46
N ALA A 106 1.16 -7.21 -4.07
CA ALA A 106 1.31 -6.31 -5.22
C ALA A 106 2.14 -5.06 -4.88
N SER A 107 1.97 -4.50 -3.68
CA SER A 107 2.82 -3.40 -3.18
C SER A 107 4.28 -3.82 -2.98
N CYS A 108 4.54 -5.05 -2.51
CA CYS A 108 5.89 -5.58 -2.36
C CYS A 108 6.63 -5.66 -3.71
N VAL A 109 5.91 -6.04 -4.78
CA VAL A 109 6.46 -6.03 -6.14
C VAL A 109 6.68 -4.59 -6.61
N ALA A 110 5.69 -3.71 -6.44
CA ALA A 110 5.76 -2.33 -6.91
C ALA A 110 6.85 -1.50 -6.23
N VAL A 111 7.11 -1.71 -4.92
CA VAL A 111 8.19 -1.00 -4.23
C VAL A 111 9.57 -1.37 -4.79
N ARG A 112 9.75 -2.64 -5.19
CA ARG A 112 11.00 -3.14 -5.80
C ARG A 112 11.20 -2.60 -7.22
N ARG A 113 10.13 -2.16 -7.90
CA ARG A 113 10.17 -1.47 -9.21
C ARG A 113 10.07 0.05 -9.11
N GLY A 114 10.13 0.62 -7.90
CA GLY A 114 10.04 2.08 -7.71
C GLY A 114 8.70 2.69 -8.11
N SER A 115 7.66 1.88 -8.30
CA SER A 115 6.36 2.32 -8.85
C SER A 115 5.25 2.40 -7.79
N LEU A 116 5.57 2.24 -6.51
CA LEU A 116 4.61 2.12 -5.42
C LEU A 116 3.55 3.25 -5.36
N GLY A 117 3.97 4.51 -5.59
CA GLY A 117 3.05 5.66 -5.64
C GLY A 117 2.00 5.58 -6.76
N ARG A 118 2.33 4.87 -7.84
CA ARG A 118 1.54 4.77 -9.08
C ARG A 118 0.69 3.52 -9.15
N VAL A 119 0.71 2.67 -8.11
CA VAL A 119 -0.13 1.46 -8.07
C VAL A 119 -1.59 1.86 -8.01
N ARG A 120 -2.42 1.19 -8.81
CA ARG A 120 -3.88 1.35 -8.81
C ARG A 120 -4.51 -0.04 -8.71
N TYR A 121 -5.47 -0.18 -7.81
CA TYR A 121 -6.13 -1.44 -7.52
C TYR A 121 -7.53 -1.47 -8.14
N VAL A 122 -7.92 -2.65 -8.64
CA VAL A 122 -9.33 -2.93 -8.93
C VAL A 122 -9.97 -3.39 -7.62
N LEU A 123 -10.91 -2.59 -7.12
CA LEU A 123 -11.54 -2.79 -5.81
C LEU A 123 -13.04 -3.07 -5.96
N LYS A 124 -13.61 -3.80 -5.00
CA LYS A 124 -15.08 -3.99 -4.91
C LYS A 124 -15.75 -2.65 -4.59
N ASP A 125 -16.93 -2.42 -5.17
CA ASP A 125 -17.70 -1.17 -4.99
C ASP A 125 -17.96 -0.84 -3.51
N GLY A 126 -18.21 -1.84 -2.66
CA GLY A 126 -18.44 -1.65 -1.24
C GLY A 126 -17.26 -1.02 -0.47
N LEU A 127 -16.02 -1.10 -0.98
CA LEU A 127 -14.85 -0.54 -0.30
C LEU A 127 -14.84 0.99 -0.26
N LYS A 128 -15.64 1.66 -1.11
CA LYS A 128 -15.81 3.12 -1.07
C LYS A 128 -16.42 3.63 0.24
N PHE A 129 -17.07 2.75 1.01
CA PHE A 129 -17.69 3.09 2.29
C PHE A 129 -16.75 2.89 3.49
N LEU A 130 -15.52 2.39 3.27
CA LEU A 130 -14.54 2.25 4.34
C LEU A 130 -14.10 3.65 4.80
N PRO A 131 -14.23 4.02 6.09
CA PRO A 131 -13.83 5.33 6.57
C PRO A 131 -12.38 5.64 6.21
N PHE A 132 -12.10 6.90 5.83
CA PHE A 132 -10.80 7.38 5.36
C PHE A 132 -10.36 6.82 3.99
N TYR A 133 -10.23 5.50 3.88
CA TYR A 133 -9.71 4.84 2.68
C TYR A 133 -10.65 4.98 1.47
N GLY A 134 -11.95 4.83 1.65
CA GLY A 134 -12.92 4.94 0.57
C GLY A 134 -12.98 6.34 -0.04
N VAL A 135 -12.81 7.37 0.79
CA VAL A 135 -12.71 8.78 0.35
C VAL A 135 -11.48 8.98 -0.52
N TYR A 136 -10.33 8.41 -0.15
CA TYR A 136 -9.10 8.54 -0.92
C TYR A 136 -9.09 7.71 -2.20
N LEU A 137 -9.55 6.46 -2.13
CA LEU A 137 -9.51 5.53 -3.26
C LEU A 137 -10.65 5.75 -4.26
N GLY A 138 -11.73 6.44 -3.85
CA GLY A 138 -12.93 6.66 -4.67
C GLY A 138 -13.09 8.06 -5.27
N LEU A 139 -12.26 9.05 -4.90
CA LEU A 139 -12.27 10.44 -5.38
C LEU A 139 -11.05 10.80 -6.23
#